data_AF-A0A351X4C0-F1
#
_entry.id   AF-A0A351X4C0-F1
#
_cell.length_a   1.000
_cell.length_b   1.000
_cell.length_c   1.000
_cell.angle_alpha   90.00
_cell.angle_beta   90.00
_cell.angle_gamma   90.00
#
_symmetry.space_group_name_H-M   'P 1'
#
loop_
_entity.id
_entity.type
_entity.pdbx_description
1 polymer ?
#
loop_
_entity_poly.entity_id
_entity_poly.type
_entity_poly.pdbx_seq_one_letter_code
_entity_poly.pdbx_strand_id
1 'polypeptide(L)'
;PAISEMLDVWRKITKMVDPWLDMLTSAKLLETVLVNGKPSDRTIGNLLQRTIYHYWYHNGENQAIRQQLGHKRLPVFVGNIDDRAPYRPDAIAAAEDSDHRD
;
A
#
# COMPACT_ATOMS: atom_id res chain seq x y z
N PRO A 1 11.55 1.53 21.50
CA PRO A 1 12.65 0.71 20.92
C PRO A 1 13.70 1.63 20.28
N ALA A 2 14.93 1.14 20.10
CA ALA A 2 15.95 1.94 19.43
C ALA A 2 15.55 2.21 17.97
N ILE A 3 15.94 3.36 17.41
CA ILE A 3 15.56 3.69 16.03
C ILE A 3 16.12 2.69 15.02
N SER A 4 17.31 2.15 15.26
CA SER A 4 17.91 1.09 14.46
C SER A 4 17.05 -0.17 14.45
N GLU A 5 16.62 -0.61 15.63
CA GLU A 5 15.75 -1.78 15.81
C GLU A 5 14.41 -1.60 15.08
N MET A 6 13.77 -0.44 15.21
CA MET A 6 12.52 -0.14 14.50
C MET A 6 12.69 -0.13 12.99
N LEU A 7 13.80 0.41 12.49
CA LEU A 7 14.11 0.43 11.06
C LEU A 7 14.34 -0.98 10.52
N ASP A 8 15.00 -1.85 11.27
CA ASP A 8 15.26 -3.23 10.85
C ASP A 8 13.96 -4.05 10.84
N VAL A 9 13.11 -3.88 11.85
CA VAL A 9 11.76 -4.47 11.87
C VAL A 9 10.94 -3.99 10.68
N TRP A 10 10.93 -2.67 10.42
CA TRP A 10 10.18 -2.10 9.29
C TRP A 10 10.65 -2.68 7.96
N ARG A 11 11.97 -2.70 7.69
CA ARG A 11 12.54 -3.28 6.45
C ARG A 11 12.21 -4.76 6.29
N LYS A 12 12.24 -5.51 7.38
CA LYS A 12 11.92 -6.94 7.37
C LYS A 12 10.45 -7.16 7.00
N ILE A 13 9.54 -6.44 7.64
CA ILE A 13 8.10 -6.57 7.40
C ILE A 13 7.76 -6.18 5.97
N THR A 14 8.24 -5.03 5.48
CA THR A 14 7.94 -4.58 4.11
C THR A 14 8.41 -5.59 3.08
N LYS A 15 9.67 -6.04 3.18
CA LYS A 15 10.21 -7.07 2.28
C LYS A 15 9.46 -8.41 2.34
N MET A 16 8.98 -8.81 3.52
CA MET A 16 8.22 -10.06 3.67
C MET A 16 6.83 -9.98 3.06
N VAL A 17 6.24 -8.78 2.98
CA VAL A 17 4.88 -8.58 2.48
C VAL A 17 4.87 -8.40 0.95
N ASP A 18 5.97 -7.96 0.33
CA ASP A 18 6.06 -7.74 -1.12
C ASP A 18 5.53 -8.94 -1.96
N PRO A 19 5.95 -10.21 -1.72
CA PRO A 19 5.44 -11.33 -2.52
C PRO A 19 3.93 -11.55 -2.36
N TRP A 20 3.37 -11.25 -1.19
CA TRP A 20 1.93 -11.35 -0.98
C TRP A 20 1.18 -10.26 -1.75
N LEU A 21 1.70 -9.03 -1.77
CA LEU A 21 1.13 -7.92 -2.54
C LEU A 21 1.19 -8.20 -4.05
N ASP A 22 2.30 -8.76 -4.54
CA ASP A 22 2.49 -9.09 -5.96
C ASP A 22 1.51 -10.16 -6.46
N MET A 23 0.97 -10.98 -5.56
CA MET A 23 -0.01 -12.03 -5.89
C MET A 23 -1.47 -11.60 -5.71
N LEU A 24 -1.74 -10.38 -5.22
CA LEU A 24 -3.11 -9.92 -5.04
C LEU A 24 -3.80 -9.69 -6.38
N THR A 25 -4.95 -10.33 -6.56
CA THR A 25 -5.85 -10.10 -7.69
C THR A 25 -7.02 -9.21 -7.28
N SER A 26 -7.65 -8.58 -8.27
CA SER A 26 -8.90 -7.83 -8.08
C SER A 26 -9.99 -8.69 -7.43
N ALA A 27 -10.10 -9.97 -7.81
CA ALA A 27 -11.00 -10.92 -7.18
C ALA A 27 -10.68 -11.13 -5.69
N LYS A 28 -9.39 -11.27 -5.35
CA LYS A 28 -8.95 -11.43 -3.95
C LYS A 28 -9.27 -10.21 -3.10
N LEU A 29 -9.13 -9.01 -3.66
CA LEU A 29 -9.44 -7.75 -2.96
C LEU A 29 -10.92 -7.63 -2.58
N LEU A 30 -11.82 -8.32 -3.29
CA LEU A 30 -13.26 -8.34 -3.01
C LEU A 30 -13.66 -9.35 -1.94
N GLU A 31 -12.78 -10.28 -1.56
CA GLU A 31 -13.08 -11.25 -0.51
C GLU A 31 -13.18 -10.60 0.87
N THR A 32 -14.14 -11.05 1.67
CA THR A 32 -14.32 -10.65 3.06
C THR A 32 -13.24 -11.26 3.97
N VAL A 33 -12.70 -10.47 4.89
CA VAL A 33 -11.76 -10.96 5.90
C VAL A 33 -12.50 -11.71 7.01
N LEU A 34 -11.96 -12.86 7.43
CA LEU A 34 -12.44 -13.62 8.57
C LEU A 34 -11.86 -13.09 9.87
N VAL A 35 -12.71 -12.73 10.82
CA VAL A 35 -12.36 -12.34 12.19
C VAL A 35 -12.93 -13.40 13.12
N ASN A 36 -12.06 -14.12 13.84
CA ASN A 36 -12.45 -15.24 14.70
C ASN A 36 -13.33 -16.28 13.96
N GLY A 37 -12.97 -16.58 12.71
CA GLY A 37 -13.69 -17.53 11.86
C GLY A 37 -15.01 -17.01 11.27
N LYS A 38 -15.40 -15.76 11.53
CA LYS A 38 -16.63 -15.16 10.99
C LYS A 38 -16.30 -14.09 9.94
N PRO A 39 -17.05 -14.01 8.83
CA PRO A 39 -16.92 -12.92 7.87
C PRO A 39 -17.12 -11.56 8.55
N SER A 40 -16.23 -10.61 8.25
CA SER A 40 -16.37 -9.21 8.67
C SER A 40 -17.13 -8.37 7.63
N ASP A 41 -17.51 -7.15 7.99
CA ASP A 41 -18.14 -6.21 7.04
C ASP A 41 -17.14 -5.50 6.11
N ARG A 42 -15.91 -6.02 6.00
CA ARG A 42 -14.82 -5.39 5.25
C ARG A 42 -14.15 -6.41 4.33
N THR A 43 -13.88 -5.97 3.11
CA THR A 43 -13.07 -6.75 2.17
C THR A 43 -11.58 -6.56 2.44
N ILE A 44 -10.75 -7.46 1.90
CA ILE A 44 -9.29 -7.31 1.90
C ILE A 44 -8.90 -5.95 1.30
N GLY A 45 -9.52 -5.55 0.20
CA GLY A 45 -9.29 -4.26 -0.44
C GLY A 45 -9.61 -3.06 0.45
N ASN A 46 -10.72 -3.10 1.21
CA ASN A 46 -11.01 -2.02 2.17
C ASN A 46 -9.93 -1.91 3.24
N LEU A 47 -9.43 -3.02 3.76
CA LEU A 47 -8.39 -3.01 4.80
C LEU A 47 -7.04 -2.55 4.24
N LEU A 48 -6.67 -3.01 3.04
CA LEU A 48 -5.44 -2.58 2.37
C LEU A 48 -5.47 -1.07 2.11
N GLN A 49 -6.58 -0.56 1.58
CA GLN A 49 -6.76 0.87 1.35
C GLN A 49 -6.63 1.67 2.65
N ARG A 50 -7.24 1.20 3.76
CA ARG A 50 -7.10 1.83 5.08
C ARG A 50 -5.66 1.85 5.59
N THR A 51 -4.91 0.76 5.40
CA THR A 51 -3.48 0.71 5.76
C THR A 51 -2.68 1.72 4.95
N ILE A 52 -2.91 1.83 3.64
CA ILE A 52 -2.24 2.83 2.78
C ILE A 52 -2.55 4.26 3.26
N TYR A 53 -3.83 4.59 3.46
CA TYR A 53 -4.24 5.90 3.97
C TYR A 53 -3.60 6.23 5.32
N HIS A 54 -3.60 5.26 6.24
CA HIS A 54 -3.02 5.43 7.56
C HIS A 54 -1.50 5.67 7.48
N TYR A 55 -0.81 4.93 6.62
CA TYR A 55 0.63 5.09 6.40
C TYR A 55 0.97 6.47 5.83
N TRP A 56 0.22 6.93 4.83
CA TRP A 56 0.41 8.27 4.27
C TRP A 56 0.09 9.37 5.28
N TYR A 57 -1.00 9.24 6.04
CA TYR A 57 -1.36 10.21 7.08
C TYR A 57 -0.18 10.44 8.05
N HIS A 58 0.36 9.37 8.65
CA HIS A 58 1.46 9.47 9.58
C HIS A 58 2.79 9.88 8.93
N ASN A 59 3.04 9.50 7.68
CA ASN A 59 4.21 10.00 6.96
C ASN A 59 4.13 11.53 6.76
N GLY A 60 2.93 12.07 6.52
CA GLY A 60 2.68 13.49 6.35
C GLY A 60 2.88 14.27 7.66
N GLU A 61 2.32 13.76 8.77
CA GLU A 61 2.54 14.34 10.10
C GLU A 61 4.02 14.39 10.46
N ASN A 62 4.75 13.29 10.26
CA ASN A 62 6.19 13.24 10.50
C ASN A 62 6.97 14.21 9.60
N GLN A 63 6.55 14.38 8.34
CA GLN A 63 7.17 15.36 7.46
C GLN A 63 6.93 16.80 7.94
N ALA A 64 5.72 17.12 8.38
CA ALA A 64 5.38 18.43 8.95
C ALA A 64 6.18 18.72 10.22
N ILE A 65 6.31 17.75 11.13
CA ILE A 65 7.15 17.87 12.33
C ILE A 65 8.60 18.19 11.93
N ARG A 66 9.16 17.47 10.95
CA ARG A 66 10.53 17.72 10.48
C ARG A 66 10.69 19.11 9.86
N GLN A 67 9.68 19.62 9.15
CA GLN A 67 9.66 21.00 8.64
C GLN A 67 9.71 22.01 9.80
N GLN A 68 8.88 21.83 10.83
CA GLN A 68 8.83 22.69 12.01
C GLN A 68 10.14 22.68 12.82
N LEU A 69 10.84 21.54 12.86
CA LEU A 69 12.18 21.41 13.43
C LEU A 69 13.29 22.02 12.56
N GLY A 70 12.95 22.63 11.42
CA GLY A 70 13.90 23.33 10.55
C GLY A 70 14.71 22.42 9.63
N HIS A 71 14.38 21.12 9.52
CA HIS A 71 15.10 20.21 8.63
C HIS A 71 14.92 20.63 7.17
N LYS A 72 16.04 20.79 6.44
CA LYS A 72 16.04 21.27 5.04
C LYS A 72 16.09 20.17 3.99
N ARG A 73 16.60 18.99 4.34
CA ARG A 73 16.66 17.81 3.46
C ARG A 73 15.46 16.89 3.75
N LEU A 74 14.32 17.26 3.19
CA LEU A 74 13.08 16.50 3.32
C LEU A 74 12.85 15.66 2.07
N PRO A 75 12.47 14.38 2.19
CA PRO A 75 12.09 13.57 1.04
C PRO A 75 10.77 14.06 0.43
N VAL A 76 10.47 13.62 -0.79
CA VAL A 76 9.14 13.76 -1.39
C VAL A 76 8.15 12.88 -0.60
N PHE A 77 6.93 13.37 -0.38
CA PHE A 77 5.94 12.72 0.47
C PHE A 77 5.55 11.30 0.00
N VAL A 78 4.99 11.17 -1.21
CA VAL A 78 4.55 9.88 -1.80
C VAL A 78 5.46 9.41 -2.95
N GLY A 79 6.32 10.29 -3.47
CA GLY A 79 7.18 10.00 -4.62
C GLY A 79 6.42 10.01 -5.96
N ASN A 80 7.08 9.58 -7.03
CA ASN A 80 6.50 9.54 -8.37
C ASN A 80 5.70 8.23 -8.57
N ILE A 81 4.42 8.25 -8.18
CA ILE A 81 3.56 7.07 -8.27
C ILE A 81 3.19 6.74 -9.72
N ASP A 82 3.02 7.76 -10.57
CA ASP A 82 2.56 7.59 -11.94
C ASP A 82 3.55 6.77 -12.77
N ASP A 83 4.85 7.05 -12.64
CA ASP A 83 5.88 6.33 -13.39
C ASP A 83 6.36 5.05 -12.68
N ARG A 84 6.32 5.01 -11.33
CA ARG A 84 6.90 3.90 -10.56
C ARG A 84 5.90 2.82 -10.18
N ALA A 85 4.62 3.16 -10.09
CA ALA A 85 3.55 2.25 -9.72
C ALA A 85 2.30 2.52 -10.59
N PRO A 86 2.41 2.50 -11.93
CA PRO A 86 1.26 2.66 -12.80
C PRO A 86 0.25 1.53 -12.54
N TYR A 87 -1.04 1.85 -12.69
CA TYR A 87 -2.10 0.84 -12.62
C TYR A 87 -1.84 -0.27 -13.66
N ARG A 88 -1.97 -1.52 -13.21
CA ARG A 88 -1.85 -2.71 -14.04
C ARG A 88 -3.11 -3.54 -13.83
N PRO A 89 -3.96 -3.72 -14.84
CA PRO A 89 -5.13 -4.57 -14.71
C PRO A 89 -4.70 -6.03 -14.51
N ASP A 90 -5.55 -6.81 -13.85
CA ASP A 90 -5.43 -8.27 -13.82
C ASP A 90 -5.39 -8.80 -15.26
N ALA A 91 -4.61 -9.85 -15.52
CA ALA A 91 -4.38 -10.38 -16.86
C ALA A 91 -5.67 -10.74 -17.64
N ILE A 92 -6.77 -11.06 -16.94
CA ILE A 92 -8.07 -11.36 -17.53
C ILE A 92 -8.77 -10.07 -18.01
N ALA A 93 -8.70 -8.98 -17.25
CA ALA A 93 -9.31 -7.70 -17.62
C ALA A 93 -8.57 -7.00 -18.79
N ALA A 94 -7.26 -7.26 -18.94
CA ALA A 94 -6.48 -6.72 -20.05
C ALA A 94 -6.87 -7.29 -21.43
N ALA A 95 -7.34 -8.54 -21.47
CA ALA A 95 -7.76 -9.20 -22.71
C ALA A 95 -9.14 -8.72 -23.21
N GLU A 96 -10.03 -8.34 -22.30
CA GLU A 96 -11.36 -7.81 -22.65
C GLU A 96 -11.29 -6.36 -23.18
N ASP A 97 -10.38 -5.53 -22.66
CA ASP A 97 -10.17 -4.14 -23.16
C ASP A 97 -9.53 -4.10 -24.57
N SER A 98 -8.75 -5.12 -24.95
CA SER A 98 -8.21 -5.20 -26.32
C SER A 98 -9.26 -5.58 -27.37
N ASP A 99 -10.33 -6.28 -26.99
CA ASP A 99 -11.38 -6.77 -27.90
C ASP A 99 -12.47 -5.72 -28.19
N HIS A 100 -12.42 -4.56 -27.52
CA HIS A 100 -13.38 -3.45 -27.69
C HIS A 100 -12.78 -2.21 -28.38
N ARG A 101 -11.54 -2.32 -28.88
CA ARG A 101 -10.82 -1.23 -29.56
C ARG A 101 -10.62 -1.45 -31.07
N ASP A 102 -11.25 -2.48 -31.63
CA ASP A 102 -11.35 -2.75 -33.08
C ASP A 102 -12.71 -2.29 -33.65
#